data_AF-A0A940LGK9-F1
#
_entry.id   AF-A0A940LGK9-F1
#
_cell.length_a   1.000
_cell.length_b   1.000
_cell.length_c   1.000
_cell.angle_alpha   90.00
_cell.angle_beta   90.00
_cell.angle_gamma   90.00
#
_symmetry.space_group_name_H-M   'P 1'
#
loop_
_entity.id
_entity.type
_entity.pdbx_description
1 polymer ?
#
loop_
_entity_poly.entity_id
_entity_poly.type
_entity_poly.pdbx_seq_one_letter_code
_entity_poly.pdbx_strand_id
1 'polypeptide(L)' 'MIHPLEPFTPELFKQQTGLNAHENEAIYVRWINTQINYANYQAMREMTQSLKEIIRILNENKFTLTSKEENYPFSK' A
#
# COMPACT_ATOMS: atom_id res chain seq x y z
N MET A 1 4.75 3.46 9.89
CA MET A 1 3.83 4.49 10.42
C MET A 1 2.44 4.08 9.99
N ILE A 2 1.54 3.81 10.94
CA ILE A 2 0.13 3.58 10.61
C ILE A 2 -0.41 4.97 10.32
N HIS A 3 -0.72 5.30 9.07
CA HIS A 3 -1.46 6.52 8.78
C HIS A 3 -2.86 6.31 9.35
N PRO A 4 -3.25 6.99 10.46
CA PRO A 4 -4.63 6.92 10.89
C PRO A 4 -5.44 7.49 9.72
N LEU A 5 -6.31 6.66 9.13
CA LEU A 5 -7.30 7.15 8.19
C LEU A 5 -8.07 8.22 8.95
N GLU A 6 -7.88 9.49 8.58
CA GLU A 6 -8.71 10.54 9.12
C GLU A 6 -10.17 10.17 8.85
N PRO A 7 -11.03 10.24 9.87
CA PRO A 7 -12.41 9.81 9.71
C PRO A 7 -13.08 10.66 8.62
N PHE A 8 -13.78 10.01 7.68
CA PHE A 8 -14.49 10.68 6.61
C PHE A 8 -15.77 11.34 7.14
N THR A 9 -15.65 12.45 7.86
CA THR A 9 -16.78 13.09 8.54
C THR A 9 -17.55 14.07 7.64
N PRO A 10 -18.83 14.35 7.95
CA PRO A 10 -19.61 15.39 7.26
C PRO A 10 -18.95 16.78 7.31
N GLU A 11 -18.25 17.10 8.39
CA GLU A 11 -17.55 18.37 8.57
C GLU A 11 -16.39 18.50 7.60
N LEU A 12 -15.59 17.44 7.45
CA LEU A 12 -14.49 17.39 6.49
C LEU A 12 -15.00 17.49 5.05
N PHE A 13 -16.08 16.78 4.72
CA PHE A 13 -16.74 16.89 3.42
C PHE A 13 -17.17 18.33 3.14
N LYS A 14 -17.80 19.01 4.10
CA LYS A 14 -18.21 20.41 3.97
C LYS A 14 -17.00 21.35 3.81
N GLN A 15 -15.93 21.13 4.55
CA GLN A 15 -14.70 21.92 4.42
C GLN A 15 -14.06 21.78 3.03
N GLN A 16 -14.02 20.58 2.47
CA GLN A 16 -13.36 20.33 1.18
C GLN A 16 -14.21 20.66 -0.04
N THR A 17 -15.52 20.48 0.05
CA THR A 17 -16.43 20.60 -1.11
C THR A 17 -17.35 21.82 -1.02
N GLY A 18 -17.50 22.42 0.16
CA GLY A 18 -18.47 23.48 0.44
C GLY A 18 -19.91 22.99 0.61
N LEU A 19 -20.18 21.69 0.42
CA LEU A 19 -21.52 21.12 0.42
C LEU A 19 -21.92 20.57 1.79
N ASN A 20 -23.20 20.65 2.13
CA ASN A 20 -23.74 19.96 3.29
C ASN A 20 -23.98 18.48 2.93
N ALA A 21 -23.42 17.56 3.74
CA ALA A 21 -23.54 16.13 3.54
C ALA A 21 -24.99 15.62 3.59
N HIS A 22 -25.84 16.18 4.46
CA HIS A 22 -27.22 15.73 4.61
C HIS A 22 -28.09 16.16 3.42
N GLU A 23 -27.83 17.35 2.88
CA GLU A 23 -28.52 17.86 1.69
C GLU A 23 -28.02 17.18 0.41
N ASN A 24 -26.81 16.62 0.43
CA ASN A 24 -26.13 16.05 -0.73
C ASN A 24 -25.60 14.63 -0.45
N GLU A 25 -26.44 13.77 0.15
CA GLU A 25 -26.04 12.45 0.66
C GLU A 25 -25.35 11.58 -0.41
N ALA A 26 -25.92 11.52 -1.62
CA ALA A 26 -25.34 10.74 -2.72
C ALA A 26 -23.93 11.22 -3.10
N ILE A 27 -23.68 12.53 -3.05
CA ILE A 27 -22.36 13.12 -3.34
C ILE A 27 -21.41 12.83 -2.19
N TYR A 28 -21.87 12.94 -0.94
CA TYR A 28 -21.08 12.62 0.24
C TYR A 28 -20.62 11.15 0.25
N VAL A 29 -21.53 10.20 0.01
CA VAL A 29 -21.20 8.77 -0.08
C VAL A 29 -20.19 8.50 -1.21
N ARG A 30 -20.37 9.14 -2.37
CA ARG A 30 -19.44 8.99 -3.49
C ARG A 30 -18.06 9.56 -3.15
N TRP A 31 -18.01 10.69 -2.46
CA TRP A 31 -16.77 11.28 -1.98
C TRP A 31 -16.06 10.33 -1.00
N ILE A 32 -16.74 9.79 0.01
CA ILE A 32 -16.18 8.79 0.94
C ILE A 32 -15.59 7.61 0.17
N ASN A 33 -16.36 7.02 -0.75
CA ASN A 33 -15.91 5.86 -1.52
C ASN A 33 -14.66 6.16 -2.34
N THR A 34 -14.56 7.38 -2.90
CA THR A 34 -13.39 7.81 -3.65
C THR A 34 -12.15 7.87 -2.75
N GLN A 35 -12.29 8.41 -1.53
CA GLN A 35 -11.19 8.47 -0.57
C GLN A 35 -10.74 7.07 -0.13
N ILE A 36 -11.68 6.17 0.20
CA ILE A 36 -11.37 4.78 0.56
C ILE A 36 -10.64 4.07 -0.57
N ASN A 37 -11.13 4.18 -1.79
CA ASN A 37 -10.51 3.54 -2.95
C ASN A 37 -9.08 4.04 -3.19
N TYR A 38 -8.85 5.35 -3.01
CA TYR A 38 -7.52 5.92 -3.14
C TYR A 38 -6.58 5.41 -2.05
N ALA A 39 -7.02 5.35 -0.79
CA ALA A 39 -6.23 4.80 0.31
C ALA A 39 -5.87 3.32 0.08
N ASN A 40 -6.84 2.51 -0.38
CA ASN A 40 -6.61 1.11 -0.73
C ASN A 40 -5.59 0.97 -1.86
N TYR A 41 -5.68 1.81 -2.89
CA TYR A 41 -4.70 1.82 -3.98
C TYR A 41 -3.28 2.12 -3.49
N GLN A 42 -3.10 3.11 -2.61
CA GLN A 42 -1.78 3.42 -2.05
C GLN A 42 -1.24 2.24 -1.23
N ALA A 43 -2.06 1.62 -0.38
CA ALA A 43 -1.66 0.45 0.39
C ALA A 43 -1.25 -0.73 -0.51
N MET A 44 -1.99 -1.00 -1.59
CA MET A 44 -1.64 -2.04 -2.56
C MET A 44 -0.32 -1.74 -3.29
N ARG A 45 -0.07 -0.47 -3.61
CA ARG A 45 1.18 -0.03 -4.24
C ARG A 45 2.37 -0.26 -3.30
N GLU A 46 2.24 0.14 -2.04
CA GLU A 46 3.26 -0.09 -1.01
C GLU A 46 3.53 -1.59 -0.82
N MET A 47 2.48 -2.40 -0.70
CA MET A 47 2.59 -3.86 -0.60
C MET A 47 3.32 -4.46 -1.80
N THR A 48 3.01 -4.00 -3.02
CA THR A 48 3.68 -4.45 -4.24
C THR A 48 5.18 -4.13 -4.20
N GLN A 49 5.55 -2.96 -3.68
CA GLN A 49 6.94 -2.57 -3.54
C GLN A 49 7.66 -3.42 -2.48
N SER A 50 7.03 -3.67 -1.33
CA SER A 50 7.55 -4.59 -0.32
C SER A 50 7.73 -6.01 -0.86
N LEU A 51 6.79 -6.52 -1.66
CA LEU A 51 6.90 -7.85 -2.27
C LEU A 51 8.07 -7.95 -3.26
N LYS A 52 8.27 -6.92 -4.10
CA LYS A 52 9.43 -6.86 -5.01
C LYS A 52 10.75 -6.91 -4.23
N GLU A 53 10.81 -6.19 -3.11
CA GLU A 53 12.00 -6.17 -2.26
C GLU A 53 12.25 -7.52 -1.59
N ILE A 54 11.21 -8.19 -1.09
CA ILE A 54 11.32 -9.55 -0.54
C ILE A 54 11.84 -10.52 -1.61
N ILE A 55 11.30 -10.47 -2.83
CA ILE A 55 11.75 -11.32 -3.95
C ILE A 55 13.22 -11.03 -4.28
N ARG A 56 13.63 -9.76 -4.32
CA ARG A 56 15.03 -9.36 -4.54
C ARG A 56 15.95 -10.00 -3.51
N ILE A 57 15.63 -9.86 -2.22
CA ILE A 57 16.41 -10.44 -1.11
C ILE A 57 16.49 -11.97 -1.23
N LEU A 58 15.36 -12.64 -1.54
CA LEU A 58 15.34 -14.09 -1.70
C LEU A 58 16.22 -14.57 -2.87
N ASN A 59 16.20 -13.85 -3.98
CA ASN A 59 17.03 -14.17 -5.14
C ASN A 59 18.53 -13.93 -4.86
N GLU A 60 18.87 -12.84 -4.18
CA GLU A 60 20.26 -12.56 -3.76
C GLU A 60 20.78 -13.63 -2.80
N ASN A 61 19.95 -14.06 -1.84
CA ASN A 61 20.30 -15.13 -0.92
C ASN A 61 20.47 -16.47 -1.63
N LYS A 62 19.58 -16.81 -2.59
CA LYS A 62 19.72 -18.01 -3.42
C LYS A 62 21.03 -17.99 -4.20
N PHE A 63 21.35 -16.87 -4.84
CA PHE A 63 22.60 -16.71 -5.60
C PHE A 63 23.84 -16.87 -4.70
N THR A 64 23.80 -16.30 -3.49
CA THR A 64 24.88 -16.41 -2.50
C THR A 64 25.08 -17.84 -1.99
N LEU A 65 24.00 -18.64 -1.88
CA LEU A 65 24.08 -20.05 -1.49
C LEU A 65 24.69 -20.92 -2.59
N THR A 66 24.26 -20.78 -3.86
CA THR A 66 24.87 -21.49 -5.00
C THR A 66 26.35 -21.14 -5.19
N SER A 67 26.72 -19.87 -4.99
CA SER A 67 28.11 -19.41 -5.07
C SER A 67 29.02 -20.04 -4.01
N LYS A 68 28.46 -20.36 -2.83
CA LYS A 68 29.19 -21.05 -1.75
C LYS A 68 29.33 -22.54 -2.03
N GLU A 69 28.33 -23.18 -2.62
CA GLU A 69 28.38 -24.60 -3.01
C GLU A 69 29.42 -24.86 -4.10
N GLU A 70 29.54 -23.99 -5.11
CA GLU A 70 30.52 -24.12 -6.19
C GLU A 70 31.99 -23.89 -5.72
N ASN A 71 32.21 -23.15 -4.63
CA ASN A 71 33.54 -22.86 -4.09
C ASN A 71 34.00 -23.82 -2.98
N TYR A 72 33.31 -24.96 -2.76
CA TYR A 72 33.79 -25.96 -1.82
C TYR A 72 35.01 -26.71 -2.39
N PRO A 73 36.19 -26.68 -1.73
CA PRO A 73 37.42 -27.33 -2.19
C PRO A 73 37.39 -28.87 -2.16
N PHE A 74 36.22 -29.47 -1.94
CA PHE A 74 36.01 -30.92 -1.87
C PHE A 74 34.92 -31.44 -2.82
N SER A 75 34.37 -30.61 -3.72
CA SER A 75 33.57 -31.15 -4.83
C SER A 75 34.52 -31.80 -5.85
N LYS A 76 34.61 -33.13 -5.75
CA LYS A 76 35.31 -33.99 -6.71
C LYS A 76 34.34 -34.49 -7.76
#